data_AF-A0A650AZ85-F1
#
_entry.id   AF-A0A650AZ85-F1
#
_cell.length_a   1.000
_cell.length_b   1.000
_cell.length_c   1.000
_cell.angle_alpha   90.00
_cell.angle_beta   90.00
_cell.angle_gamma   90.00
#
_symmetry.space_group_name_H-M   'P 1'
#
loop_
_entity.id
_entity.type
_entity.pdbx_description
1 polymer ?
#
loop_
_entity_poly.entity_id
_entity_poly.type
_entity_poly.pdbx_seq_one_letter_code
_entity_poly.pdbx_strand_id
1 'polypeptide(L)'
;MDLPKIFGIHLFLSGVACFGFGAFHVTGLYGPGIWVSDPYGLTGKVQSVNPAWGAEGFDPFVPGGIASHHIAAGTLGILAGLFHLSVRPPQRLYKGLRMGNIETVLSSSIAAVFFAAFIVAGTMWYGSATTPIELFGPTRYQWDQGYFQQEIYRRVGAGLAENLSLSEAWSKIPEKLAFYDYIGNNPAKGGLFRAGSMDNGDGIAVGWLGHPVFRDKEGRELFVRRMPTFFETFPVVLVDGDGIVRADVPFRRAESKYSVEQVGVTVEFYGGELNGVIYSDPATVKKYARRAQLGEIFELDRATLKSDGVFRSSPRGWFTFGHATFALLFFFGHIWHGARTLFRDVFAGIDPDLDAQVEFGAFQKLGDPTTKRQAV
;
A
#
# COMPACT_ATOMS: atom_id res chain seq x y z
N MET A 1 -12.53 -39.78 -3.00
CA MET A 1 -13.23 -38.55 -3.43
C MET A 1 -12.97 -38.32 -4.90
N ASP A 2 -14.00 -38.02 -5.71
CA ASP A 2 -13.83 -37.65 -7.12
C ASP A 2 -13.46 -36.18 -7.23
N LEU A 3 -12.20 -35.85 -6.88
CA LEU A 3 -11.69 -34.48 -6.75
C LEU A 3 -11.95 -33.60 -7.99
N PRO A 4 -11.79 -34.07 -9.24
CA PRO A 4 -12.08 -33.27 -10.43
C PRO A 4 -13.55 -32.82 -10.52
N LYS A 5 -14.49 -33.70 -10.14
CA LYS A 5 -15.92 -33.36 -10.14
C LYS A 5 -16.26 -32.38 -9.01
N ILE A 6 -15.69 -32.60 -7.82
CA ILE A 6 -15.84 -31.67 -6.68
C ILE A 6 -15.33 -30.27 -7.04
N PHE A 7 -14.20 -30.19 -7.75
CA PHE A 7 -13.68 -28.91 -8.26
C PHE A 7 -14.69 -28.22 -9.20
N GLY A 8 -15.30 -28.94 -10.14
CA GLY A 8 -16.35 -28.40 -11.01
C GLY A 8 -17.55 -27.84 -10.24
N ILE A 9 -18.02 -28.55 -9.21
CA ILE A 9 -19.11 -28.08 -8.33
C ILE A 9 -18.72 -26.75 -7.65
N HIS A 10 -17.55 -26.72 -6.98
CA HIS A 10 -17.13 -25.53 -6.26
C HIS A 10 -16.85 -24.34 -7.18
N LEU A 11 -16.22 -24.57 -8.35
CA LEU A 11 -15.95 -23.51 -9.32
C LEU A 11 -17.25 -22.92 -9.89
N PHE A 12 -18.24 -23.75 -10.19
CA PHE A 12 -19.56 -23.28 -10.64
C PHE A 12 -20.20 -22.37 -9.58
N LEU A 13 -20.22 -22.80 -8.31
CA LEU A 13 -20.78 -22.02 -7.21
C LEU A 13 -20.02 -20.71 -7.00
N SER A 14 -18.68 -20.75 -7.05
CA SER A 14 -17.85 -19.53 -7.00
C SER A 14 -18.12 -18.59 -8.16
N GLY A 15 -18.36 -19.11 -9.37
CA GLY A 15 -18.74 -18.32 -10.54
C GLY A 15 -20.07 -17.59 -10.35
N VAL A 16 -21.10 -18.31 -9.88
CA VAL A 16 -22.43 -17.73 -9.57
C VAL A 16 -22.32 -16.64 -8.50
N ALA A 17 -21.59 -16.91 -7.42
CA ALA A 17 -21.38 -15.94 -6.35
C ALA A 17 -20.63 -14.69 -6.83
N CYS A 18 -19.55 -14.87 -7.60
CA CYS A 18 -18.75 -13.77 -8.17
C CYS A 18 -19.59 -12.90 -9.12
N PHE A 19 -20.34 -13.53 -10.02
CA PHE A 19 -21.24 -12.83 -10.94
C PHE A 19 -22.28 -12.03 -10.17
N GLY A 20 -22.96 -12.65 -9.19
CA GLY A 20 -23.99 -11.99 -8.40
C GLY A 20 -23.44 -10.79 -7.60
N PHE A 21 -22.24 -10.93 -7.02
CA PHE A 21 -21.59 -9.82 -6.34
C PHE A 21 -21.33 -8.63 -7.28
N GLY A 22 -20.74 -8.87 -8.46
CA GLY A 22 -20.51 -7.82 -9.45
C GLY A 22 -21.80 -7.20 -9.99
N ALA A 23 -22.74 -8.04 -10.42
CA ALA A 23 -23.94 -7.63 -11.13
C ALA A 23 -24.98 -6.94 -10.24
N PHE A 24 -25.04 -7.27 -8.94
CA PHE A 24 -26.07 -6.77 -8.03
C PHE A 24 -25.52 -5.90 -6.90
N HIS A 25 -24.49 -6.36 -6.20
CA HIS A 25 -23.96 -5.66 -5.03
C HIS A 25 -23.14 -4.44 -5.44
N VAL A 26 -22.13 -4.62 -6.31
CA VAL A 26 -21.18 -3.56 -6.70
C VAL A 26 -21.85 -2.50 -7.58
N THR A 27 -22.69 -2.92 -8.53
CA THR A 27 -23.44 -1.99 -9.40
C THR A 27 -24.48 -1.17 -8.64
N GLY A 28 -24.86 -1.60 -7.44
CA GLY A 28 -25.97 -1.04 -6.69
C GLY A 28 -27.35 -1.31 -7.32
N LEU A 29 -27.44 -2.25 -8.27
CA LEU A 29 -28.73 -2.66 -8.86
C LEU A 29 -29.64 -3.31 -7.81
N TYR A 30 -29.06 -4.12 -6.93
CA TYR A 30 -29.78 -4.78 -5.82
C TYR A 30 -28.87 -4.90 -4.59
N GLY A 31 -28.09 -3.86 -4.32
CA GLY A 31 -27.17 -3.76 -3.20
C GLY A 31 -26.70 -2.33 -2.97
N PRO A 32 -25.80 -2.08 -2.01
CA PRO A 32 -25.42 -0.74 -1.61
C PRO A 32 -24.40 -0.07 -2.55
N GLY A 33 -23.74 -0.82 -3.44
CA GLY A 33 -22.55 -0.36 -4.15
C GLY A 33 -21.28 -0.52 -3.31
N ILE A 34 -20.24 0.24 -3.64
CA ILE A 34 -18.92 0.18 -2.97
C ILE A 34 -18.42 1.58 -2.59
N TRP A 35 -17.41 1.65 -1.73
CA TRP A 35 -16.75 2.91 -1.42
C TRP A 35 -16.02 3.47 -2.64
N VAL A 36 -16.23 4.75 -2.93
CA VAL A 36 -15.50 5.52 -3.95
C VAL A 36 -15.23 6.91 -3.40
N SER A 37 -14.15 7.54 -3.84
CA SER A 37 -13.79 8.90 -3.44
C SER A 37 -13.22 9.71 -4.59
N ASP A 38 -13.03 11.01 -4.36
CA ASP A 38 -12.23 11.87 -5.23
C ASP A 38 -10.73 11.53 -5.14
N PRO A 39 -9.89 12.02 -6.08
CA PRO A 39 -8.46 11.70 -6.13
C PRO A 39 -7.67 12.07 -4.87
N TYR A 40 -8.19 12.94 -4.00
CA TYR A 40 -7.54 13.40 -2.78
C TYR A 40 -8.22 12.88 -1.51
N GLY A 41 -9.20 11.97 -1.62
CA GLY A 41 -9.81 11.30 -0.48
C GLY A 41 -10.55 12.24 0.47
N LEU A 42 -11.23 13.26 -0.06
CA LEU A 42 -11.92 14.26 0.74
C LEU A 42 -13.41 13.94 0.90
N THR A 43 -14.01 13.34 -0.12
CA THR A 43 -15.47 13.20 -0.31
C THR A 43 -15.94 11.76 -0.49
N GLY A 44 -15.23 10.81 0.13
CA GLY A 44 -15.54 9.39 0.00
C GLY A 44 -16.89 9.01 0.56
N LYS A 45 -17.58 8.12 -0.16
CA LYS A 45 -18.86 7.55 0.24
C LYS A 45 -19.12 6.24 -0.50
N VAL A 46 -20.07 5.47 0.01
CA VAL A 46 -20.59 4.30 -0.71
C VAL A 46 -21.48 4.78 -1.85
N GLN A 47 -21.27 4.24 -3.06
CA GLN A 47 -22.09 4.53 -4.23
C GLN A 47 -22.16 3.35 -5.21
N SER A 48 -23.21 3.34 -6.03
CA SER A 48 -23.34 2.48 -7.20
C SER A 48 -22.21 2.72 -8.20
N VAL A 49 -21.70 1.66 -8.82
CA VAL A 49 -20.62 1.72 -9.80
C VAL A 49 -21.05 1.11 -11.13
N ASN A 50 -21.03 1.92 -12.19
CA ASN A 50 -21.27 1.44 -13.54
C ASN A 50 -20.05 0.66 -14.06
N PRO A 51 -20.19 -0.57 -14.60
CA PRO A 51 -19.06 -1.30 -15.16
C PRO A 51 -18.40 -0.58 -16.34
N ALA A 52 -17.07 -0.59 -16.35
CA ALA A 52 -16.25 -0.12 -17.46
C ALA A 52 -15.74 -1.31 -18.28
N TRP A 53 -16.02 -1.33 -19.58
CA TRP A 53 -15.71 -2.46 -20.47
C TRP A 53 -14.54 -2.17 -21.42
N GLY A 54 -14.08 -0.92 -21.52
CA GLY A 54 -12.91 -0.56 -22.30
C GLY A 54 -11.61 -0.85 -21.56
N ALA A 55 -10.51 -0.34 -22.12
CA ALA A 55 -9.18 -0.51 -21.55
C ALA A 55 -9.03 0.14 -20.16
N GLU A 56 -9.81 1.18 -19.88
CA GLU A 56 -9.89 1.85 -18.58
C GLU A 56 -10.39 0.93 -17.46
N GLY A 57 -11.09 -0.17 -17.78
CA GLY A 57 -11.48 -1.18 -16.80
C GLY A 57 -10.30 -1.95 -16.20
N PHE A 58 -9.10 -1.84 -16.79
CA PHE A 58 -7.87 -2.43 -16.27
C PHE A 58 -7.01 -1.43 -15.47
N ASP A 59 -7.40 -0.16 -15.42
CA ASP A 59 -6.77 0.82 -14.54
C ASP A 59 -7.13 0.48 -13.08
N PRO A 60 -6.14 0.23 -12.20
CA PRO A 60 -6.39 -0.14 -10.81
C PRO A 60 -7.08 0.97 -9.99
N PHE A 61 -7.21 2.20 -10.53
CA PHE A 61 -7.86 3.34 -9.89
C PHE A 61 -9.25 3.66 -10.46
N VAL A 62 -9.73 2.94 -11.49
CA VAL A 62 -11.08 3.11 -12.03
C VAL A 62 -12.03 2.06 -11.43
N PRO A 63 -12.99 2.45 -10.55
CA PRO A 63 -13.86 1.48 -9.87
C PRO A 63 -14.74 0.66 -10.81
N GLY A 64 -15.08 1.20 -11.99
CA GLY A 64 -15.86 0.49 -13.01
C GLY A 64 -15.22 -0.82 -13.47
N GLY A 65 -13.89 -0.93 -13.39
CA GLY A 65 -13.15 -2.16 -13.66
C GLY A 65 -13.44 -3.28 -12.66
N ILE A 66 -13.79 -2.94 -11.40
CA ILE A 66 -14.14 -3.93 -10.38
C ILE A 66 -15.45 -4.63 -10.73
N ALA A 67 -16.47 -3.86 -11.14
CA ALA A 67 -17.76 -4.40 -11.53
C ALA A 67 -17.64 -5.29 -12.78
N SER A 68 -16.98 -4.81 -13.83
CA SER A 68 -16.78 -5.59 -15.07
C SER A 68 -15.93 -6.84 -14.83
N HIS A 69 -14.90 -6.77 -13.99
CA HIS A 69 -14.12 -7.93 -13.57
C HIS A 69 -14.99 -9.03 -12.96
N HIS A 70 -15.81 -8.71 -11.96
CA HIS A 70 -16.64 -9.71 -11.28
C HIS A 70 -17.71 -10.31 -12.19
N ILE A 71 -18.33 -9.49 -13.06
CA ILE A 71 -19.32 -9.97 -14.03
C ILE A 71 -18.68 -10.92 -15.04
N ALA A 72 -17.54 -10.53 -15.63
CA ALA A 72 -16.86 -11.33 -16.64
C ALA A 72 -16.25 -12.62 -16.03
N ALA A 73 -15.52 -12.50 -14.92
CA ALA A 73 -14.90 -13.63 -14.24
C ALA A 73 -15.96 -14.61 -13.67
N GLY A 74 -17.06 -14.09 -13.14
CA GLY A 74 -18.18 -14.91 -12.68
C GLY A 74 -18.83 -15.70 -13.81
N THR A 75 -19.09 -15.06 -14.94
CA THR A 75 -19.63 -15.72 -16.15
C THR A 75 -18.69 -16.83 -16.62
N LEU A 76 -17.39 -16.54 -16.73
CA LEU A 76 -16.40 -17.54 -17.13
C LEU A 76 -16.29 -18.68 -16.12
N GLY A 77 -16.35 -18.39 -14.82
CA GLY A 77 -16.33 -19.39 -13.75
C GLY A 77 -17.52 -20.36 -13.82
N ILE A 78 -18.71 -19.87 -14.16
CA ILE A 78 -19.91 -20.70 -14.39
C ILE A 78 -19.66 -21.66 -15.56
N LEU A 79 -19.20 -21.14 -16.70
CA LEU A 79 -18.94 -21.96 -17.91
C LEU A 79 -17.84 -22.99 -17.66
N ALA A 80 -16.74 -22.58 -17.01
CA ALA A 80 -15.64 -23.47 -16.65
C ALA A 80 -16.07 -24.53 -15.62
N GLY A 81 -16.89 -24.15 -14.63
CA GLY A 81 -17.47 -25.10 -13.68
C GLY A 81 -18.31 -26.18 -14.36
N LEU A 82 -19.18 -25.79 -15.29
CA LEU A 82 -19.96 -26.72 -16.11
C LEU A 82 -19.06 -27.63 -16.95
N PHE A 83 -18.03 -27.08 -17.61
CA PHE A 83 -17.05 -27.88 -18.34
C PHE A 83 -16.39 -28.95 -17.44
N HIS A 84 -15.95 -28.58 -16.24
CA HIS A 84 -15.34 -29.51 -15.28
C HIS A 84 -16.31 -30.54 -14.69
N LEU A 85 -17.62 -30.27 -14.74
CA LEU A 85 -18.66 -31.26 -14.42
C LEU A 85 -18.94 -32.22 -15.58
N SER A 86 -18.87 -31.73 -16.81
CA SER A 86 -19.18 -32.50 -18.03
C SER A 86 -18.01 -33.33 -18.55
N VAL A 87 -16.76 -32.93 -18.28
CA VAL A 87 -15.57 -33.52 -18.90
C VAL A 87 -14.66 -34.17 -17.86
N ARG A 88 -14.26 -35.43 -18.10
CA ARG A 88 -13.27 -36.12 -17.28
C ARG A 88 -11.85 -35.66 -17.63
N PRO A 89 -10.92 -35.59 -16.67
CA PRO A 89 -9.53 -35.25 -16.97
C PRO A 89 -8.90 -36.25 -17.96
N PRO A 90 -8.10 -35.77 -18.92
CA PRO A 90 -7.28 -36.64 -19.75
C PRO A 90 -6.38 -37.53 -18.89
N GLN A 91 -6.23 -38.80 -19.28
CA GLN A 91 -5.45 -39.79 -18.52
C GLN A 91 -4.01 -39.32 -18.25
N ARG A 92 -3.37 -38.66 -19.23
CA ARG A 92 -2.02 -38.12 -19.09
C ARG A 92 -1.92 -37.08 -17.97
N LEU A 93 -2.89 -36.16 -17.87
CA LEU A 93 -2.93 -35.15 -16.82
C LEU A 93 -3.29 -35.77 -15.47
N TYR A 94 -4.24 -36.70 -15.45
CA TYR A 94 -4.63 -37.41 -14.22
C TYR A 94 -3.43 -38.11 -13.57
N LYS A 95 -2.63 -38.81 -14.38
CA LYS A 95 -1.41 -39.47 -13.92
C LYS A 95 -0.31 -38.47 -13.58
N GLY A 96 -0.04 -37.51 -14.47
CA GLY A 96 1.05 -36.55 -14.32
C GLY A 96 0.90 -35.67 -13.08
N LEU A 97 -0.32 -35.21 -12.78
CA LEU A 97 -0.62 -34.37 -11.62
C LEU A 97 -1.10 -35.17 -10.40
N ARG A 98 -1.05 -36.51 -10.45
CA ARG A 98 -1.48 -37.38 -9.34
C ARG A 98 -2.88 -37.02 -8.81
N MET A 99 -3.86 -36.78 -9.70
CA MET A 99 -5.20 -36.26 -9.34
C MET A 99 -6.04 -37.18 -8.43
N GLY A 100 -5.58 -38.40 -8.15
CA GLY A 100 -6.16 -39.27 -7.12
C GLY A 100 -5.69 -38.96 -5.68
N ASN A 101 -4.67 -38.11 -5.51
CA ASN A 101 -4.13 -37.69 -4.22
C ASN A 101 -4.65 -36.29 -3.86
N ILE A 102 -5.31 -36.14 -2.70
CA ILE A 102 -5.81 -34.84 -2.25
C ILE A 102 -4.68 -33.82 -2.03
N GLU A 103 -3.48 -34.28 -1.71
CA GLU A 103 -2.34 -33.40 -1.46
C GLU A 103 -1.92 -32.61 -2.72
N THR A 104 -2.25 -33.11 -3.93
CA THR A 104 -2.05 -32.31 -5.15
C THR A 104 -2.94 -31.07 -5.17
N VAL A 105 -4.17 -31.17 -4.65
CA VAL A 105 -5.12 -30.06 -4.56
C VAL A 105 -4.68 -29.09 -3.48
N LEU A 106 -4.12 -29.60 -2.37
CA LEU A 106 -3.52 -28.76 -1.33
C LEU A 106 -2.36 -27.93 -1.89
N SER A 107 -1.40 -28.57 -2.56
CA SER A 107 -0.25 -27.88 -3.14
C SER A 107 -0.67 -26.79 -4.15
N SER A 108 -1.55 -27.11 -5.11
CA SER A 108 -2.00 -26.12 -6.10
C SER A 108 -2.87 -25.02 -5.50
N SER A 109 -3.69 -25.33 -4.48
CA SER A 109 -4.50 -24.33 -3.79
C SER A 109 -3.64 -23.36 -3.00
N ILE A 110 -2.60 -23.85 -2.30
CA ILE A 110 -1.64 -22.98 -1.60
C ILE A 110 -0.96 -22.04 -2.62
N ALA A 111 -0.66 -22.53 -3.83
CA ALA A 111 -0.11 -21.68 -4.89
C ALA A 111 -1.02 -20.51 -5.26
N ALA A 112 -2.30 -20.79 -5.49
CA ALA A 112 -3.29 -19.77 -5.79
C ALA A 112 -3.47 -18.78 -4.61
N VAL A 113 -3.43 -19.27 -3.38
CA VAL A 113 -3.56 -18.44 -2.16
C VAL A 113 -2.38 -17.49 -1.99
N PHE A 114 -1.14 -17.95 -2.12
CA PHE A 114 0.01 -17.04 -1.98
C PHE A 114 0.07 -16.01 -3.12
N PHE A 115 -0.35 -16.41 -4.33
CA PHE A 115 -0.49 -15.47 -5.44
C PHE A 115 -1.47 -14.35 -5.09
N ALA A 116 -2.68 -14.70 -4.64
CA ALA A 116 -3.68 -13.72 -4.20
C ALA A 116 -3.16 -12.84 -3.05
N ALA A 117 -2.45 -13.43 -2.08
CA ALA A 117 -1.87 -12.71 -0.95
C ALA A 117 -0.83 -11.66 -1.39
N PHE A 118 0.04 -11.97 -2.37
CA PHE A 118 0.96 -10.99 -2.93
C PHE A 118 0.24 -9.86 -3.68
N ILE A 119 -0.81 -10.18 -4.43
CA ILE A 119 -1.61 -9.16 -5.14
C ILE A 119 -2.25 -8.19 -4.16
N VAL A 120 -2.90 -8.67 -3.10
CA VAL A 120 -3.53 -7.77 -2.12
C VAL A 120 -2.52 -7.00 -1.27
N ALA A 121 -1.34 -7.56 -0.99
CA ALA A 121 -0.25 -6.82 -0.36
C ALA A 121 0.23 -5.68 -1.27
N GLY A 122 0.39 -5.95 -2.57
CA GLY A 122 0.77 -4.95 -3.57
C GLY A 122 -0.25 -3.82 -3.70
N THR A 123 -1.52 -4.16 -3.95
CA THR A 123 -2.57 -3.14 -4.12
C THR A 123 -2.81 -2.33 -2.85
N MET A 124 -2.66 -2.93 -1.65
CA MET A 124 -2.67 -2.19 -0.39
C MET A 124 -1.49 -1.22 -0.28
N TRP A 125 -0.29 -1.60 -0.70
CA TRP A 125 0.87 -0.72 -0.56
C TRP A 125 0.90 0.44 -1.57
N TYR A 126 0.57 0.15 -2.83
CA TYR A 126 0.60 1.13 -3.92
C TYR A 126 -0.69 1.96 -4.00
N GLY A 127 -1.80 1.44 -3.47
CA GLY A 127 -3.12 2.03 -3.63
C GLY A 127 -3.86 1.47 -4.86
N SER A 128 -5.18 1.43 -4.75
CA SER A 128 -6.13 1.04 -5.80
C SER A 128 -7.52 1.57 -5.44
N ALA A 129 -8.48 1.44 -6.35
CA ALA A 129 -9.88 1.72 -6.09
C ALA A 129 -10.47 0.89 -4.92
N THR A 130 -9.86 -0.26 -4.60
CA THR A 130 -10.27 -1.13 -3.48
C THR A 130 -9.57 -0.83 -2.16
N THR A 131 -8.56 0.05 -2.15
CA THR A 131 -7.81 0.40 -0.93
C THR A 131 -7.79 1.92 -0.71
N PRO A 132 -8.98 2.56 -0.58
CA PRO A 132 -9.12 4.00 -0.50
C PRO A 132 -8.42 4.58 0.73
N ILE A 133 -7.83 5.77 0.58
CA ILE A 133 -7.03 6.40 1.63
C ILE A 133 -7.84 6.82 2.86
N GLU A 134 -9.14 7.08 2.70
CA GLU A 134 -10.02 7.41 3.82
C GLU A 134 -10.30 6.23 4.76
N LEU A 135 -10.10 4.99 4.28
CA LEU A 135 -10.32 3.79 5.07
C LEU A 135 -9.01 3.17 5.58
N PHE A 136 -7.90 3.38 4.86
CA PHE A 136 -6.62 2.73 5.18
C PHE A 136 -5.46 3.71 5.46
N GLY A 137 -5.70 5.02 5.32
CA GLY A 137 -4.67 6.06 5.34
C GLY A 137 -3.99 6.24 3.97
N PRO A 138 -3.21 7.33 3.80
CA PRO A 138 -2.48 7.61 2.56
C PRO A 138 -1.38 6.57 2.30
N THR A 139 -0.78 6.64 1.11
CA THR A 139 0.39 5.80 0.74
C THR A 139 1.69 6.57 0.95
N ARG A 140 2.81 5.86 1.12
CA ARG A 140 4.15 6.50 1.18
C ARG A 140 4.49 7.29 -0.08
N TYR A 141 3.95 6.89 -1.23
CA TYR A 141 4.27 7.49 -2.52
C TYR A 141 3.67 8.90 -2.64
N GLN A 142 2.53 9.12 -1.99
CA GLN A 142 1.91 10.44 -1.92
C GLN A 142 2.78 11.44 -1.14
N TRP A 143 3.47 10.98 -0.08
CA TRP A 143 4.47 11.79 0.63
C TRP A 143 5.72 12.01 -0.22
N ASP A 144 6.30 10.94 -0.76
CA ASP A 144 7.58 11.01 -1.49
C ASP A 144 7.52 11.92 -2.72
N GLN A 145 6.34 12.01 -3.36
CA GLN A 145 6.12 12.84 -4.55
C GLN A 145 5.51 14.21 -4.23
N GLY A 146 5.20 14.51 -2.97
CA GLY A 146 4.52 15.74 -2.57
C GLY A 146 3.11 15.87 -3.17
N TYR A 147 2.36 14.77 -3.29
CA TYR A 147 1.06 14.72 -3.97
C TYR A 147 0.04 15.70 -3.37
N PHE A 148 -0.15 15.66 -2.05
CA PHE A 148 -1.09 16.55 -1.37
C PHE A 148 -0.56 17.98 -1.31
N GLN A 149 0.75 18.14 -1.06
CA GLN A 149 1.42 19.44 -1.11
C GLN A 149 1.14 20.16 -2.44
N GLN A 150 1.35 19.48 -3.59
CA GLN A 150 1.12 20.06 -4.91
C GLN A 150 -0.34 20.51 -5.11
N GLU A 151 -1.32 19.72 -4.67
CA GLU A 151 -2.73 20.10 -4.76
C GLU A 151 -3.07 21.29 -3.86
N ILE A 152 -2.50 21.36 -2.65
CA ILE A 152 -2.64 22.50 -1.75
C ILE A 152 -2.10 23.77 -2.43
N TYR A 153 -0.86 23.74 -2.93
CA TYR A 153 -0.28 24.89 -3.65
C TYR A 153 -1.07 25.27 -4.90
N ARG A 154 -1.62 24.29 -5.63
CA ARG A 154 -2.49 24.55 -6.79
C ARG A 154 -3.76 25.31 -6.37
N ARG A 155 -4.42 24.90 -5.28
CA ARG A 155 -5.63 25.57 -4.76
C ARG A 155 -5.33 26.96 -4.23
N VAL A 156 -4.25 27.12 -3.47
CA VAL A 156 -3.80 28.44 -2.97
C VAL A 156 -3.48 29.35 -4.15
N GLY A 157 -2.70 28.87 -5.12
CA GLY A 157 -2.35 29.64 -6.33
C GLY A 157 -3.57 30.08 -7.14
N ALA A 158 -4.58 29.22 -7.28
CA ALA A 158 -5.85 29.59 -7.91
C ALA A 158 -6.58 30.70 -7.11
N GLY A 159 -6.64 30.58 -5.79
CA GLY A 159 -7.23 31.62 -4.93
C GLY A 159 -6.52 32.97 -5.03
N LEU A 160 -5.19 32.96 -5.08
CA LEU A 160 -4.40 34.19 -5.28
C LEU A 160 -4.64 34.81 -6.66
N ALA A 161 -4.79 34.00 -7.71
CA ALA A 161 -5.15 34.47 -9.05
C ALA A 161 -6.56 35.10 -9.10
N GLU A 162 -7.45 34.71 -8.19
CA GLU A 162 -8.76 35.32 -7.98
C GLU A 162 -8.71 36.57 -7.06
N ASN A 163 -7.52 37.11 -6.78
CA ASN A 163 -7.26 38.26 -5.90
C ASN A 163 -7.64 38.05 -4.43
N LEU A 164 -7.67 36.81 -3.94
CA LEU A 164 -7.74 36.55 -2.51
C LEU A 164 -6.41 36.94 -1.85
N SER A 165 -6.47 37.41 -0.61
CA SER A 165 -5.26 37.53 0.23
C SER A 165 -4.68 36.15 0.55
N LEU A 166 -3.41 36.09 0.97
CA LEU A 166 -2.77 34.84 1.42
C LEU A 166 -3.58 34.18 2.55
N SER A 167 -4.01 34.96 3.55
CA SER A 167 -4.85 34.49 4.64
C SER A 167 -6.14 33.84 4.14
N GLU A 168 -6.86 34.49 3.22
CA GLU A 168 -8.10 33.94 2.65
C GLU A 168 -7.86 32.68 1.81
N ALA A 169 -6.81 32.67 1.00
CA ALA A 169 -6.48 31.53 0.14
C ALA A 169 -6.13 30.28 0.98
N TRP A 170 -5.29 30.43 2.01
CA TRP A 170 -4.94 29.35 2.93
C TRP A 170 -6.11 28.92 3.82
N SER A 171 -6.99 29.86 4.22
CA SER A 171 -8.20 29.54 5.00
C SER A 171 -9.23 28.73 4.21
N LYS A 172 -9.14 28.70 2.88
CA LYS A 172 -10.00 27.86 2.02
C LYS A 172 -9.48 26.42 1.88
N ILE A 173 -8.30 26.09 2.40
CA ILE A 173 -7.77 24.73 2.35
C ILE A 173 -8.48 23.86 3.40
N PRO A 174 -9.08 22.72 3.00
CA PRO A 174 -9.70 21.82 3.97
C PRO A 174 -8.67 21.23 4.92
N GLU A 175 -8.95 21.21 6.23
CA GLU A 175 -8.04 20.61 7.22
C GLU A 175 -7.74 19.14 6.92
N LYS A 176 -8.72 18.39 6.40
CA LYS A 176 -8.53 17.00 5.96
C LYS A 176 -7.46 16.87 4.86
N LEU A 177 -7.38 17.82 3.94
CA LEU A 177 -6.37 17.84 2.88
C LEU A 177 -4.98 18.18 3.46
N ALA A 178 -4.91 19.19 4.33
CA ALA A 178 -3.68 19.54 5.04
C ALA A 178 -3.17 18.38 5.90
N PHE A 179 -4.08 17.63 6.54
CA PHE A 179 -3.71 16.50 7.39
C PHE A 179 -3.11 15.34 6.59
N TYR A 180 -3.55 15.12 5.35
CA TYR A 180 -2.86 14.15 4.49
C TYR A 180 -1.43 14.58 4.12
N ASP A 181 -1.13 15.88 4.14
CA ASP A 181 0.21 16.43 3.89
C ASP A 181 1.10 16.51 5.14
N TYR A 182 0.93 15.54 6.04
CA TYR A 182 1.71 15.37 7.27
C TYR A 182 2.35 13.98 7.32
N ILE A 183 3.66 13.90 7.56
CA ILE A 183 4.43 12.65 7.51
C ILE A 183 4.01 11.64 8.60
N GLY A 184 3.38 12.07 9.69
CA GLY A 184 2.85 11.15 10.70
C GLY A 184 1.78 10.22 10.13
N ASN A 185 1.12 10.64 9.04
CA ASN A 185 0.16 9.82 8.30
C ASN A 185 0.79 8.88 7.26
N ASN A 186 2.10 8.99 7.01
CA ASN A 186 2.81 8.11 6.08
C ASN A 186 2.99 6.70 6.69
N PRO A 187 2.46 5.63 6.06
CA PRO A 187 2.53 4.27 6.62
C PRO A 187 3.96 3.73 6.75
N ALA A 188 4.95 4.37 6.11
CA ALA A 188 6.36 3.98 6.15
C ALA A 188 7.16 4.64 7.30
N LYS A 189 6.51 5.20 8.33
CA LYS A 189 7.16 5.79 9.53
C LYS A 189 7.03 4.97 10.82
N GLY A 190 6.31 3.85 10.78
CA GLY A 190 6.11 2.98 11.93
C GLY A 190 7.33 2.14 12.31
N GLY A 191 7.14 1.22 13.27
CA GLY A 191 8.14 0.22 13.65
C GLY A 191 7.48 -1.07 14.11
N LEU A 192 8.15 -2.21 13.90
CA LEU A 192 7.56 -3.56 14.10
C LEU A 192 7.02 -3.79 15.52
N PHE A 193 7.69 -3.27 16.54
CA PHE A 193 7.28 -3.41 17.95
C PHE A 193 6.59 -2.17 18.50
N ARG A 194 6.33 -1.18 17.66
CA ARG A 194 5.58 0.01 18.02
C ARG A 194 4.09 -0.30 17.84
N ALA A 195 3.52 -1.00 18.82
CA ALA A 195 2.12 -1.41 18.79
C ALA A 195 1.15 -0.25 19.03
N GLY A 196 -0.14 -0.49 18.75
CA GLY A 196 -1.23 0.45 19.01
C GLY A 196 -1.64 1.30 17.80
N SER A 197 -2.58 2.23 18.03
CA SER A 197 -3.03 3.19 17.03
C SER A 197 -1.96 4.25 16.73
N MET A 198 -2.13 4.97 15.63
CA MET A 198 -1.30 6.12 15.29
C MET A 198 -1.35 7.19 16.38
N ASP A 199 -2.53 7.43 16.95
CA ASP A 199 -2.76 8.37 18.06
C ASP A 199 -1.93 8.07 19.32
N ASN A 200 -1.59 6.79 19.59
CA ASN A 200 -0.70 6.44 20.70
C ASN A 200 0.75 6.91 20.48
N GLY A 201 1.11 7.22 19.23
CA GLY A 201 2.40 7.75 18.84
C GLY A 201 2.46 9.27 19.02
N ASP A 202 2.00 10.01 18.03
CA ASP A 202 2.13 11.47 17.97
C ASP A 202 1.01 12.22 18.73
N GLY A 203 -0.18 11.63 18.84
CA GLY A 203 -1.31 12.18 19.60
C GLY A 203 -2.60 12.24 18.78
N ILE A 204 -3.71 12.60 19.41
CA ILE A 204 -4.97 12.82 18.72
C ILE A 204 -4.91 14.22 18.09
N ALA A 205 -5.10 14.31 16.77
CA ALA A 205 -5.15 15.60 16.08
C ALA A 205 -6.36 16.42 16.52
N VAL A 206 -6.12 17.67 16.93
CA VAL A 206 -7.15 18.58 17.45
C VAL A 206 -7.55 19.62 16.40
N GLY A 207 -6.58 20.29 15.80
CA GLY A 207 -6.82 21.35 14.81
C GLY A 207 -5.58 21.66 13.98
N TRP A 208 -5.79 22.21 12.78
CA TRP A 208 -4.69 22.66 11.94
C TRP A 208 -4.19 24.03 12.41
N LEU A 209 -2.88 24.17 12.64
CA LEU A 209 -2.31 25.45 13.12
C LEU A 209 -2.20 26.51 12.02
N GLY A 210 -2.41 26.13 10.76
CA GLY A 210 -2.17 26.98 9.60
C GLY A 210 -0.84 26.68 8.92
N HIS A 211 -0.68 27.24 7.73
CA HIS A 211 0.53 27.08 6.93
C HIS A 211 1.62 28.06 7.39
N PRO A 212 2.80 27.57 7.82
CA PRO A 212 3.91 28.43 8.23
C PRO A 212 4.71 28.93 7.01
N VAL A 213 4.84 30.25 6.89
CA VAL A 213 5.73 30.90 5.90
C VAL A 213 6.92 31.49 6.62
N PHE A 214 8.12 30.99 6.30
CA PHE A 214 9.36 31.48 6.89
C PHE A 214 9.95 32.59 6.02
N ARG A 215 10.44 33.66 6.65
CA ARG A 215 11.13 34.76 5.94
C ARG A 215 12.44 35.10 6.65
N ASP A 216 13.47 35.45 5.90
CA ASP A 216 14.66 36.06 6.49
C ASP A 216 14.49 37.57 6.71
N LYS A 217 15.54 38.21 7.26
CA LYS A 217 15.56 39.66 7.48
C LYS A 217 15.45 40.51 6.21
N GLU A 218 15.68 39.92 5.03
CA GLU A 218 15.52 40.57 3.72
C GLU A 218 14.10 40.40 3.17
N GLY A 219 13.22 39.67 3.88
CA GLY A 219 11.85 39.38 3.49
C GLY A 219 11.72 38.20 2.52
N ARG A 220 12.83 37.53 2.16
CA ARG A 220 12.82 36.42 1.21
C ARG A 220 12.17 35.21 1.85
N GLU A 221 11.27 34.57 1.10
CA GLU A 221 10.59 33.36 1.55
C GLU A 221 11.57 32.18 1.60
N LEU A 222 11.48 31.41 2.68
CA LEU A 222 12.29 30.24 2.93
C LEU A 222 11.42 28.99 3.11
N PHE A 223 11.92 27.87 2.60
CA PHE A 223 11.27 26.58 2.62
C PHE A 223 12.05 25.60 3.48
N VAL A 224 11.37 24.97 4.44
CA VAL A 224 11.98 23.91 5.26
C VAL A 224 12.11 22.64 4.42
N ARG A 225 13.30 22.05 4.36
CA ARG A 225 13.51 20.76 3.70
C ARG A 225 12.77 19.68 4.48
N ARG A 226 11.75 19.07 3.85
CA ARG A 226 10.96 17.99 4.45
C ARG A 226 11.77 16.71 4.70
N MET A 227 11.41 15.97 5.74
CA MET A 227 11.99 14.68 6.11
C MET A 227 11.67 13.60 5.06
N PRO A 228 12.66 12.98 4.42
CA PRO A 228 12.40 11.83 3.54
C PRO A 228 11.98 10.60 4.35
N THR A 229 11.26 9.68 3.72
CA THR A 229 10.71 8.47 4.37
C THR A 229 11.75 7.67 5.17
N PHE A 230 12.96 7.50 4.64
CA PHE A 230 14.01 6.68 5.25
C PHE A 230 14.56 7.19 6.60
N PHE A 231 14.47 8.48 6.88
CA PHE A 231 15.17 9.07 8.03
C PHE A 231 14.31 9.02 9.29
N GLU A 232 14.84 8.48 10.39
CA GLU A 232 14.22 8.61 11.72
C GLU A 232 14.42 10.01 12.31
N THR A 233 15.61 10.59 12.10
CA THR A 233 15.96 11.97 12.46
C THR A 233 16.48 12.70 11.24
N PHE A 234 16.15 13.97 11.09
CA PHE A 234 16.56 14.77 9.93
C PHE A 234 16.96 16.19 10.40
N PRO A 235 17.97 16.85 9.80
CA PRO A 235 18.37 18.20 10.18
C PRO A 235 17.38 19.25 9.69
N VAL A 236 17.27 20.37 10.42
CA VAL A 236 16.47 21.52 9.99
C VAL A 236 17.33 22.41 9.11
N VAL A 237 16.98 22.46 7.83
CA VAL A 237 17.61 23.30 6.81
C VAL A 237 16.52 24.05 6.06
N LEU A 238 16.72 25.35 5.90
CA LEU A 238 15.84 26.25 5.17
C LEU A 238 16.54 26.73 3.90
N VAL A 239 15.85 26.59 2.77
CA VAL A 239 16.33 27.00 1.44
C VAL A 239 15.45 28.10 0.86
N ASP A 240 15.97 28.92 -0.05
CA ASP A 240 15.13 29.83 -0.84
C ASP A 240 14.46 29.10 -2.03
N GLY A 241 13.76 29.86 -2.88
CA GLY A 241 13.08 29.35 -4.07
C GLY A 241 14.00 28.69 -5.11
N ASP A 242 15.31 28.97 -5.07
CA ASP A 242 16.32 28.38 -5.96
C ASP A 242 17.02 27.17 -5.32
N GLY A 243 16.62 26.78 -4.10
CA GLY A 243 17.21 25.68 -3.36
C GLY A 243 18.53 26.02 -2.68
N ILE A 244 18.91 27.30 -2.60
CA ILE A 244 20.13 27.75 -1.92
C ILE A 244 19.87 27.77 -0.41
N VAL A 245 20.78 27.20 0.38
CA VAL A 245 20.68 27.20 1.85
C VAL A 245 20.80 28.62 2.39
N ARG A 246 19.81 29.03 3.19
CA ARG A 246 19.74 30.37 3.80
C ARG A 246 19.72 30.36 5.32
N ALA A 247 19.16 29.33 5.94
CA ALA A 247 19.18 29.18 7.39
C ALA A 247 19.23 27.71 7.81
N ASP A 248 19.74 27.43 9.00
CA ASP A 248 19.75 26.10 9.61
C ASP A 248 19.65 26.16 11.14
N VAL A 249 19.50 24.98 11.75
CA VAL A 249 19.72 24.79 13.18
C VAL A 249 21.06 24.06 13.36
N PRO A 250 22.16 24.80 13.63
CA PRO A 250 23.50 24.23 13.60
C PRO A 250 23.73 23.27 14.77
N PHE A 251 24.40 22.15 14.50
CA PHE A 251 24.81 21.21 15.54
C PHE A 251 25.95 21.79 16.40
N ARG A 252 27.05 22.22 15.77
CA ARG A 252 28.14 22.96 16.42
C ARG A 252 27.95 24.46 16.19
N ARG A 253 28.00 25.25 17.25
CA ARG A 253 27.73 26.70 17.19
C ARG A 253 28.97 27.57 16.95
N ALA A 254 30.18 27.03 17.11
CA ALA A 254 31.41 27.80 17.11
C ALA A 254 31.68 28.57 15.81
N GLU A 255 31.27 28.01 14.66
CA GLU A 255 31.45 28.60 13.34
C GLU A 255 30.12 28.69 12.58
N SER A 256 29.01 28.81 13.31
CA SER A 256 27.69 28.98 12.70
C SER A 256 27.66 30.24 11.84
N LYS A 257 27.13 30.11 10.62
CA LYS A 257 26.91 31.23 9.68
C LYS A 257 25.44 31.40 9.28
N TYR A 258 24.63 30.38 9.50
CA TYR A 258 23.25 30.28 9.01
C TYR A 258 22.24 30.10 10.13
N SER A 259 22.60 30.39 11.39
CA SER A 259 21.63 30.22 12.48
C SER A 259 20.44 31.15 12.32
N VAL A 260 19.29 30.70 12.80
CA VAL A 260 18.04 31.50 12.86
C VAL A 260 18.29 32.89 13.46
N GLU A 261 19.13 32.99 14.50
CA GLU A 261 19.50 34.26 15.13
C GLU A 261 20.32 35.18 14.22
N GLN A 262 21.31 34.64 13.48
CA GLN A 262 22.19 35.41 12.61
C GLN A 262 21.48 35.90 11.34
N VAL A 263 20.62 35.05 10.80
CA VAL A 263 19.85 35.31 9.58
C VAL A 263 18.62 36.18 9.87
N GLY A 264 18.12 36.16 11.12
CA GLY A 264 16.93 36.89 11.52
C GLY A 264 15.66 36.30 10.92
N VAL A 265 15.51 34.97 11.00
CA VAL A 265 14.34 34.27 10.42
C VAL A 265 13.10 34.51 11.29
N THR A 266 11.99 34.85 10.65
CA THR A 266 10.65 34.92 11.25
C THR A 266 9.74 33.84 10.64
N VAL A 267 8.63 33.55 11.31
CA VAL A 267 7.55 32.70 10.77
C VAL A 267 6.22 33.41 10.92
N GLU A 268 5.43 33.43 9.85
CA GLU A 268 4.06 33.95 9.80
C GLU A 268 3.12 32.81 9.39
N PHE A 269 1.97 32.71 10.03
CA PHE A 269 0.99 31.67 9.76
C PHE A 269 -0.20 32.19 8.94
N TYR A 270 -0.66 31.38 7.97
CA TYR A 270 -1.86 31.66 7.18
C TYR A 270 -2.84 30.50 7.24
N GLY A 271 -4.13 30.80 7.45
CA GLY A 271 -5.15 29.79 7.73
C GLY A 271 -4.99 29.15 9.11
N GLY A 272 -5.89 28.23 9.44
CA GLY A 272 -5.87 27.49 10.71
C GLY A 272 -5.96 28.38 11.95
N GLU A 273 -5.57 27.81 13.09
CA GLU A 273 -5.68 28.46 14.41
C GLU A 273 -4.76 29.68 14.57
N LEU A 274 -3.55 29.65 13.99
CA LEU A 274 -2.56 30.73 14.15
C LEU A 274 -2.61 31.76 13.02
N ASN A 275 -3.72 31.85 12.28
CA ASN A 275 -3.84 32.75 11.15
C ASN A 275 -3.47 34.21 11.49
N GLY A 276 -2.53 34.80 10.74
CA GLY A 276 -2.05 36.16 10.93
C GLY A 276 -1.08 36.35 12.10
N VAL A 277 -0.68 35.28 12.79
CA VAL A 277 0.28 35.35 13.90
C VAL A 277 1.70 35.29 13.37
N ILE A 278 2.55 36.20 13.84
CA ILE A 278 3.97 36.30 13.49
C ILE A 278 4.82 36.03 14.73
N TYR A 279 5.83 35.17 14.59
CA TYR A 279 6.86 34.94 15.60
C TYR A 279 8.24 35.33 15.07
N SER A 280 8.99 36.05 15.90
CA SER A 280 10.37 36.46 15.63
C SER A 280 11.35 35.96 16.67
N ASP A 281 10.87 35.41 17.80
CA ASP A 281 11.75 34.85 18.81
C ASP A 281 12.41 33.55 18.27
N PRO A 282 13.76 33.45 18.28
CA PRO A 282 14.45 32.34 17.65
C PRO A 282 14.06 30.97 18.21
N ALA A 283 13.65 30.90 19.48
CA ALA A 283 13.23 29.64 20.11
C ALA A 283 11.95 29.07 19.48
N THR A 284 10.93 29.91 19.29
CA THR A 284 9.64 29.54 18.69
C THR A 284 9.77 29.33 17.19
N VAL A 285 10.53 30.19 16.48
CA VAL A 285 10.81 29.98 15.05
C VAL A 285 11.46 28.61 14.81
N LYS A 286 12.48 28.25 15.61
CA LYS A 286 13.10 26.92 15.54
C LYS A 286 12.14 25.79 15.90
N LYS A 287 11.21 26.01 16.84
CA LYS A 287 10.16 25.03 17.19
C LYS A 287 9.29 24.73 15.97
N TYR A 288 8.76 25.75 15.31
CA TYR A 288 7.91 25.55 14.13
C TYR A 288 8.69 25.05 12.92
N ALA A 289 9.95 25.46 12.72
CA ALA A 289 10.80 24.91 11.66
C ALA A 289 11.02 23.39 11.82
N ARG A 290 11.23 22.90 13.06
CA ARG A 290 11.29 21.45 13.33
C ARG A 290 9.98 20.73 13.01
N ARG A 291 8.82 21.37 13.22
CA ARG A 291 7.51 20.79 12.91
C ARG A 291 7.23 20.81 11.41
N ALA A 292 7.54 21.90 10.72
CA ALA A 292 7.36 22.05 9.27
C ALA A 292 8.21 21.06 8.46
N GLN A 293 9.31 20.55 9.03
CA GLN A 293 10.07 19.44 8.47
C GLN A 293 9.21 18.18 8.25
N LEU A 294 8.14 18.02 9.04
CA LEU A 294 7.22 16.90 9.01
C LEU A 294 6.02 17.15 8.08
N GLY A 295 5.95 18.29 7.40
CA GLY A 295 4.80 18.71 6.58
C GLY A 295 3.93 19.76 7.27
N GLU A 296 2.63 19.71 7.04
CA GLU A 296 1.65 20.59 7.68
C GLU A 296 1.61 20.39 9.21
N ILE A 297 1.26 21.45 9.95
CA ILE A 297 1.39 21.50 11.40
C ILE A 297 0.02 21.43 12.08
N PHE A 298 -0.12 20.48 13.01
CA PHE A 298 -1.36 20.26 13.76
C PHE A 298 -1.17 20.43 15.26
N GLU A 299 -2.20 20.83 16.00
CA GLU A 299 -2.24 20.61 17.44
C GLU A 299 -2.53 19.13 17.71
N LEU A 300 -1.80 18.54 18.67
CA LEU A 300 -1.94 17.13 19.03
C LEU A 300 -2.16 16.98 20.54
N ASP A 301 -3.29 16.39 20.93
CA ASP A 301 -3.54 15.96 22.31
C ASP A 301 -2.81 14.65 22.58
N ARG A 302 -1.75 14.75 23.39
CA ARG A 302 -0.96 13.60 23.86
C ARG A 302 -1.35 13.15 25.25
N ALA A 303 -2.12 13.95 25.99
CA ALA A 303 -2.44 13.68 27.38
C ALA A 303 -3.47 12.55 27.50
N THR A 304 -4.48 12.54 26.62
CA THR A 304 -5.58 11.56 26.64
C THR A 304 -5.07 10.12 26.54
N LEU A 305 -4.15 9.84 25.62
CA LEU A 305 -3.61 8.49 25.40
C LEU A 305 -2.21 8.26 26.00
N LYS A 306 -1.64 9.27 26.67
CA LYS A 306 -0.24 9.29 27.12
C LYS A 306 0.73 9.00 25.97
N SER A 307 0.48 9.61 24.81
CA SER A 307 1.16 9.31 23.56
C SER A 307 2.66 9.56 23.66
N ASP A 308 3.47 8.60 23.20
CA ASP A 308 4.90 8.54 23.48
C ASP A 308 5.76 9.47 22.61
N GLY A 309 5.18 10.05 21.56
CA GLY A 309 5.83 10.94 20.61
C GLY A 309 6.59 10.21 19.51
N VAL A 310 6.32 8.92 19.28
CA VAL A 310 7.00 8.09 18.28
C VAL A 310 5.99 7.54 17.26
N PHE A 311 6.24 7.76 15.97
CA PHE A 311 5.32 7.34 14.92
C PHE A 311 5.02 5.84 14.90
N ARG A 312 3.77 5.52 14.57
CA ARG A 312 3.26 4.17 14.26
C ARG A 312 2.93 4.06 12.77
N SER A 313 2.64 2.84 12.32
CA SER A 313 2.12 2.60 10.97
C SER A 313 0.59 2.55 11.00
N SER A 314 -0.04 2.74 9.83
CA SER A 314 -1.49 2.64 9.66
C SER A 314 -1.93 1.18 9.38
N PRO A 315 -3.25 0.90 9.34
CA PRO A 315 -3.76 -0.39 8.87
C PRO A 315 -3.22 -0.80 7.50
N ARG A 316 -2.94 0.16 6.60
CA ARG A 316 -2.31 -0.11 5.29
C ARG A 316 -0.96 -0.79 5.45
N GLY A 317 -0.11 -0.29 6.35
CA GLY A 317 1.22 -0.87 6.59
C GLY A 317 1.13 -2.25 7.24
N TRP A 318 0.30 -2.40 8.27
CA TRP A 318 0.10 -3.68 8.95
C TRP A 318 -0.50 -4.76 8.04
N PHE A 319 -1.50 -4.42 7.24
CA PHE A 319 -2.10 -5.33 6.26
C PHE A 319 -1.05 -5.80 5.25
N THR A 320 -0.29 -4.86 4.69
CA THR A 320 0.76 -5.15 3.70
C THR A 320 1.81 -6.11 4.29
N PHE A 321 2.32 -5.81 5.50
CA PHE A 321 3.31 -6.63 6.17
C PHE A 321 2.82 -8.05 6.43
N GLY A 322 1.61 -8.19 6.98
CA GLY A 322 1.03 -9.50 7.28
C GLY A 322 0.87 -10.36 6.01
N HIS A 323 0.25 -9.81 4.96
CA HIS A 323 -0.02 -10.56 3.73
C HIS A 323 1.25 -10.90 2.96
N ALA A 324 2.22 -9.99 2.87
CA ALA A 324 3.50 -10.27 2.22
C ALA A 324 4.26 -11.39 2.95
N THR A 325 4.27 -11.37 4.28
CA THR A 325 4.91 -12.39 5.11
C THR A 325 4.22 -13.75 4.96
N PHE A 326 2.89 -13.80 5.06
CA PHE A 326 2.14 -15.05 4.90
C PHE A 326 2.24 -15.60 3.48
N ALA A 327 2.25 -14.76 2.45
CA ALA A 327 2.46 -15.19 1.07
C ALA A 327 3.80 -15.92 0.91
N LEU A 328 4.88 -15.38 1.49
CA LEU A 328 6.19 -16.01 1.45
C LEU A 328 6.24 -17.35 2.20
N LEU A 329 5.54 -17.45 3.35
CA LEU A 329 5.42 -18.72 4.08
C LEU A 329 4.59 -19.76 3.30
N PHE A 330 3.50 -19.34 2.68
CA PHE A 330 2.69 -20.22 1.84
C PHE A 330 3.43 -20.69 0.59
N PHE A 331 4.32 -19.89 0.02
CA PHE A 331 5.21 -20.34 -1.05
C PHE A 331 6.00 -21.59 -0.62
N PHE A 332 6.60 -21.59 0.57
CA PHE A 332 7.28 -22.77 1.10
C PHE A 332 6.31 -23.96 1.28
N GLY A 333 5.11 -23.72 1.82
CA GLY A 333 4.07 -24.74 1.94
C GLY A 333 3.68 -25.38 0.60
N HIS A 334 3.60 -24.58 -0.47
CA HIS A 334 3.33 -25.07 -1.82
C HIS A 334 4.44 -26.02 -2.30
N ILE A 335 5.70 -25.61 -2.17
CA ILE A 335 6.87 -26.43 -2.56
C ILE A 335 6.90 -27.73 -1.77
N TRP A 336 6.70 -27.66 -0.46
CA TRP A 336 6.65 -28.82 0.43
C TRP A 336 5.58 -29.83 0.00
N HIS A 337 4.33 -29.41 -0.11
CA HIS A 337 3.23 -30.31 -0.46
C HIS A 337 3.29 -30.77 -1.92
N GLY A 338 3.88 -29.97 -2.81
CA GLY A 338 4.12 -30.34 -4.20
C GLY A 338 5.13 -31.48 -4.30
N ALA A 339 6.27 -31.34 -3.61
CA ALA A 339 7.29 -32.39 -3.52
C ALA A 339 6.70 -33.68 -2.92
N ARG A 340 5.99 -33.58 -1.79
CA ARG A 340 5.37 -34.73 -1.12
C ARG A 340 4.30 -35.41 -1.98
N THR A 341 3.59 -34.67 -2.82
CA THR A 341 2.63 -35.23 -3.77
C THR A 341 3.30 -36.04 -4.86
N LEU A 342 4.38 -35.51 -5.45
CA LEU A 342 5.05 -36.12 -6.59
C LEU A 342 5.95 -37.29 -6.20
N PHE A 343 6.68 -37.15 -5.09
CA PHE A 343 7.64 -38.11 -4.53
C PHE A 343 7.04 -38.93 -3.38
N ARG A 344 5.72 -39.20 -3.44
CA ARG A 344 5.01 -39.94 -2.38
C ARG A 344 5.55 -41.36 -2.20
N ASP A 345 5.95 -41.99 -3.29
CA ASP A 345 6.51 -43.33 -3.36
C ASP A 345 7.83 -43.48 -2.61
N VAL A 346 8.67 -42.45 -2.60
CA VAL A 346 9.98 -42.45 -1.93
C VAL A 346 10.00 -41.64 -0.62
N PHE A 347 8.83 -41.23 -0.12
CA PHE A 347 8.76 -40.37 1.08
C PHE A 347 9.33 -41.04 2.34
N ALA A 348 9.27 -42.37 2.43
CA ALA A 348 9.80 -43.15 3.56
C ALA A 348 11.23 -43.68 3.33
N GLY A 349 11.88 -43.28 2.24
CA GLY A 349 13.18 -43.80 1.80
C GLY A 349 13.15 -44.23 0.34
N ILE A 350 14.33 -44.33 -0.27
CA ILE A 350 14.50 -44.89 -1.62
C ILE A 350 14.45 -46.42 -1.57
N ASP A 351 14.28 -47.04 -2.73
CA ASP A 351 14.42 -48.49 -2.89
C ASP A 351 15.83 -48.93 -2.44
N PRO A 352 15.95 -49.87 -1.48
CA PRO A 352 17.25 -50.42 -1.08
C PRO A 352 18.04 -51.06 -2.23
N ASP A 353 17.37 -51.49 -3.31
CA ASP A 353 17.98 -52.23 -4.42
C ASP A 353 18.23 -51.36 -5.69
N LEU A 354 18.41 -50.04 -5.54
CA LEU A 354 18.45 -49.06 -6.66
C LEU A 354 19.74 -49.07 -7.53
N ASP A 355 20.76 -49.83 -7.15
CA ASP A 355 22.18 -49.61 -7.50
C ASP A 355 22.49 -49.42 -8.99
N ALA A 356 21.96 -50.25 -9.88
CA ALA A 356 22.34 -50.18 -11.30
C ALA A 356 21.78 -48.94 -12.03
N GLN A 357 20.73 -48.29 -11.53
CA GLN A 357 20.02 -47.21 -12.23
C GLN A 357 20.72 -45.84 -12.12
N VAL A 358 21.69 -45.70 -11.23
CA VAL A 358 22.41 -44.45 -10.96
C VAL A 358 23.84 -44.45 -11.52
N GLU A 359 24.27 -45.54 -12.15
CA GLU A 359 25.60 -45.64 -12.77
C GLU A 359 25.69 -44.81 -14.07
N PHE A 360 26.83 -44.13 -14.24
CA PHE A 360 27.11 -43.32 -15.42
C PHE A 360 27.12 -44.18 -16.69
N GLY A 361 26.24 -43.85 -17.63
CA GLY A 361 26.22 -44.48 -18.95
C GLY A 361 25.63 -45.90 -19.00
N ALA A 362 25.02 -46.41 -17.92
CA ALA A 362 24.36 -47.72 -17.93
C ALA A 362 23.12 -47.78 -18.86
N PHE A 363 22.45 -46.65 -19.06
CA PHE A 363 21.24 -46.52 -19.90
C PHE A 363 21.39 -45.40 -20.95
N GLN A 364 20.61 -45.48 -22.02
CA GLN A 364 20.50 -44.40 -23.02
C GLN A 364 19.63 -43.24 -22.50
N LYS A 365 18.71 -43.53 -21.57
CA LYS A 365 17.84 -42.54 -20.93
C LYS A 365 17.81 -42.79 -19.40
N LEU A 366 18.06 -41.74 -18.62
CA LEU A 366 18.07 -41.82 -17.15
C LEU A 366 16.69 -42.24 -16.62
N GLY A 367 16.67 -43.14 -15.63
CA GLY A 367 15.45 -43.63 -14.98
C GLY A 367 14.56 -44.53 -15.84
N ASP A 368 15.07 -45.03 -16.98
CA ASP A 368 14.31 -45.89 -17.89
C ASP A 368 15.05 -47.22 -18.17
N PRO A 369 14.73 -48.29 -17.41
CA PRO A 369 15.39 -49.59 -17.56
C PRO A 369 15.23 -50.23 -18.94
N THR A 370 14.24 -49.80 -19.73
CA THR A 370 14.01 -50.33 -21.09
C THR A 370 15.05 -49.84 -22.10
N THR A 371 15.93 -48.92 -21.69
CA THR A 371 16.92 -48.27 -22.54
C THR A 371 18.37 -48.66 -22.20
N LYS A 372 18.58 -49.85 -21.61
CA LYS A 372 19.92 -50.32 -21.22
C LYS A 372 20.89 -50.29 -22.41
N ARG A 373 22.08 -49.72 -22.23
CA ARG A 373 23.10 -49.74 -23.30
C ARG A 373 23.57 -51.18 -23.52
N GLN A 374 23.69 -51.58 -24.78
CA GLN A 374 24.37 -52.84 -25.12
C GLN A 374 25.88 -52.63 -24.95
N ALA A 375 26.56 -53.63 -24.36
CA ALA A 375 28.01 -53.63 -24.30
C ALA A 375 28.56 -53.68 -25.74
N VAL A 376 29.50 -52.79 -26.05
CA VAL A 376 30.28 -52.83 -27.29
C VAL A 376 31.41 -53.83 -27.12
#